data_AF-A0A2K5NM21-F1
#
_entry.id   AF-A0A2K5NM21-F1
#
_cell.length_a   1.000
_cell.length_b   1.000
_cell.length_c   1.000
_cell.angle_alpha   90.00
_cell.angle_beta   90.00
_cell.angle_gamma   90.00
#
_symmetry.space_group_name_H-M   'P 1'
#
loop_
_entity.id
_entity.type
_entity.pdbx_description
1 polymer ?
#
loop_
_entity_poly.entity_id
_entity_poly.type
_entity_poly.pdbx_seq_one_letter_code
_entity_poly.pdbx_strand_id
1 'polypeptide(L)'
;MDQEEGLKALDNIVTQFNTYEDFLDSQITTVDLYYLEDETLARQLVELGYRGTGERVKREDFEARKAAIEISRLAERAQQKFSSLLQL
;
A
#
# COMPACT_ATOMS: atom_id res chain seq x y z
N MET A 1 16.66 0.64 -11.09
CA MET A 1 15.77 1.66 -10.50
C MET A 1 16.53 2.33 -9.39
N ASP A 2 16.52 3.65 -9.38
CA ASP A 2 17.07 4.41 -8.28
C ASP A 2 16.25 4.12 -7.02
N GLN A 3 16.92 3.83 -5.90
CA GLN A 3 16.28 3.40 -4.66
C GLN A 3 15.24 4.42 -4.15
N GLU A 4 15.42 5.70 -4.50
CA GLU A 4 14.49 6.78 -4.18
C GLU A 4 13.19 6.72 -5.00
N GLU A 5 13.24 6.31 -6.27
CA GLU A 5 12.05 6.17 -7.12
C GLU A 5 11.15 5.03 -6.63
N GLY A 6 11.74 3.89 -6.23
CA GLY A 6 10.99 2.76 -5.67
C GLY A 6 10.28 3.11 -4.35
N LEU A 7 10.91 3.92 -3.50
CA LEU A 7 10.28 4.39 -2.26
C LEU A 7 9.12 5.37 -2.54
N LYS A 8 9.26 6.26 -3.53
CA LYS A 8 8.18 7.16 -3.96
C LYS A 8 7.00 6.39 -4.55
N ALA A 9 7.28 5.35 -5.35
CA ALA A 9 6.25 4.47 -5.88
C ALA A 9 5.51 3.75 -4.74
N LEU A 10 6.23 3.22 -3.76
CA LEU A 10 5.65 2.57 -2.59
C LEU A 10 4.78 3.55 -1.77
N ASP A 11 5.23 4.79 -1.55
CA ASP A 11 4.44 5.85 -0.90
C ASP A 11 3.12 6.10 -1.61
N ASN A 12 3.15 6.21 -2.93
CA ASN A 12 1.96 6.42 -3.73
C ASN A 12 0.98 5.24 -3.58
N ILE A 13 1.49 4.01 -3.57
CA ILE A 13 0.68 2.80 -3.41
C ILE A 13 0.02 2.77 -2.02
N VAL A 14 0.79 2.91 -0.93
CA VAL A 14 0.25 2.83 0.43
C VAL A 14 -0.67 4.00 0.79
N THR A 15 -0.60 5.13 0.08
CA THR A 15 -1.53 6.25 0.26
C THR A 15 -2.84 6.04 -0.51
N GLN A 16 -2.80 5.34 -1.65
CA GLN A 16 -3.99 5.05 -2.47
C GLN A 16 -4.84 3.90 -1.93
N PHE A 17 -4.21 2.86 -1.38
CA PHE A 17 -4.91 1.64 -0.94
C PHE A 17 -4.95 1.53 0.58
N ASN A 18 -6.08 1.12 1.16
CA ASN A 18 -6.20 1.02 2.62
C ASN A 18 -5.53 -0.23 3.15
N THR A 19 -5.75 -1.36 2.48
CA THR A 19 -5.16 -2.66 2.79
C THR A 19 -4.27 -3.15 1.65
N TYR A 20 -3.41 -4.13 1.94
CA TYR A 20 -2.65 -4.80 0.90
C TYR A 20 -3.55 -5.59 -0.06
N GLU A 21 -4.66 -6.15 0.44
CA GLU A 21 -5.68 -6.80 -0.38
C GLU A 21 -6.31 -5.82 -1.38
N ASP A 22 -6.65 -4.58 -0.98
CA ASP A 22 -7.17 -3.56 -1.89
C ASP A 22 -6.19 -3.28 -3.05
N PHE A 23 -4.88 -3.28 -2.75
CA PHE A 23 -3.84 -3.12 -3.76
C PHE A 23 -3.75 -4.33 -4.70
N LEU A 24 -3.81 -5.56 -4.17
CA LEU A 24 -3.81 -6.77 -5.00
C LEU A 24 -5.05 -6.83 -5.90
N ASP A 25 -6.22 -6.53 -5.34
CA ASP A 25 -7.50 -6.55 -6.05
C ASP A 25 -7.54 -5.51 -7.17
N SER A 26 -6.86 -4.36 -7.00
CA SER A 26 -6.73 -3.34 -8.05
C SER A 26 -6.02 -3.84 -9.33
N GLN A 27 -5.29 -4.95 -9.23
CA GLN A 27 -4.55 -5.56 -10.34
C GLN A 27 -5.27 -6.77 -10.94
N ILE A 28 -6.34 -7.25 -10.30
CA ILE A 28 -7.15 -8.36 -10.79
C ILE A 28 -8.17 -7.83 -11.79
N THR A 29 -8.24 -8.49 -12.95
CA THR A 29 -9.20 -8.14 -14.01
C THR A 29 -10.36 -9.14 -14.05
N THR A 30 -11.44 -8.77 -14.73
CA THR A 30 -12.60 -9.67 -14.93
C THR A 30 -12.22 -10.95 -15.68
N VAL A 31 -11.21 -10.90 -16.55
CA VAL A 31 -10.71 -12.07 -17.29
C VAL A 31 -10.05 -13.06 -16.33
N ASP A 32 -9.35 -12.57 -15.31
CA ASP A 32 -8.71 -13.43 -14.31
C ASP A 32 -9.76 -14.19 -13.51
N LEU A 33 -10.80 -13.49 -13.05
CA LEU A 33 -11.90 -14.09 -12.31
C LEU A 33 -12.72 -15.07 -13.17
N TYR A 34 -12.88 -14.79 -14.48
CA TYR A 34 -13.56 -15.70 -15.38
C TYR A 34 -12.83 -17.05 -15.55
N TYR A 35 -11.49 -17.03 -15.61
CA TYR A 35 -10.71 -18.27 -15.80
C TYR A 35 -10.32 -18.96 -14.50
N LEU A 36 -10.08 -18.20 -13.44
CA LEU A 36 -9.64 -18.75 -12.16
C LEU A 36 -10.81 -19.13 -11.26
N GLU A 37 -11.94 -18.42 -11.37
CA GLU A 37 -13.14 -18.57 -10.53
C GLU A 37 -12.89 -18.44 -9.01
N ASP A 38 -11.66 -18.09 -8.62
CA ASP A 38 -11.19 -17.94 -7.24
C ASP A 38 -10.36 -16.65 -7.12
N GLU A 39 -10.92 -15.69 -6.40
CA GLU A 39 -10.31 -14.39 -6.13
C GLU A 39 -9.04 -14.51 -5.27
N THR A 40 -8.99 -15.49 -4.36
CA THR A 40 -7.82 -15.72 -3.52
C THR A 40 -6.66 -16.23 -4.36
N LEU A 41 -6.92 -17.16 -5.28
CA LEU A 41 -5.92 -17.63 -6.24
C LEU A 41 -5.44 -16.48 -7.14
N ALA A 42 -6.35 -15.63 -7.62
CA ALA A 42 -6.00 -14.45 -8.40
C ALA A 42 -5.07 -13.50 -7.63
N ARG A 43 -5.37 -13.20 -6.35
CA ARG A 43 -4.50 -12.39 -5.48
C ARG A 43 -3.11 -13.01 -5.32
N GLN A 44 -3.03 -14.33 -5.09
CA GLN A 44 -1.74 -15.03 -4.97
C GLN A 44 -0.89 -14.89 -6.24
N LEU A 45 -1.52 -14.97 -7.43
CA LEU A 45 -0.81 -14.80 -8.69
C LEU A 45 -0.31 -13.37 -8.89
N VAL A 46 -1.07 -12.36 -8.44
CA VAL A 46 -0.62 -10.96 -8.44
C VAL A 46 0.54 -10.76 -7.47
N GLU A 47 0.44 -11.26 -6.24
CA GLU A 47 1.48 -11.13 -5.21
C GLU A 47 2.79 -11.80 -5.63
N LEU A 48 2.72 -12.97 -6.29
CA LEU A 48 3.88 -13.64 -6.87
C LEU A 48 4.38 -12.94 -8.16
N GLY A 49 3.65 -11.96 -8.69
CA GLY A 49 3.93 -11.25 -9.93
C GLY A 49 3.86 -12.13 -11.19
N TYR A 50 3.04 -13.18 -11.15
CA TYR A 50 2.64 -13.94 -12.34
C TYR A 50 1.46 -13.27 -13.06
N ARG A 51 0.76 -12.35 -12.39
CA ARG A 51 -0.32 -11.53 -12.94
C ARG A 51 -0.20 -10.08 -12.46
N GLY A 52 -0.98 -9.18 -13.08
CA GLY A 52 -0.90 -7.73 -12.84
C GLY A 52 0.11 -7.03 -13.75
N THR A 53 0.04 -5.70 -13.79
CA THR A 53 0.96 -4.83 -14.55
C THR A 53 1.93 -4.08 -13.65
N GLY A 54 1.83 -4.28 -12.33
CA GLY A 54 2.48 -3.47 -11.32
C GLY A 54 3.84 -3.98 -10.87
N GLU A 55 4.58 -3.08 -10.24
CA GLU A 55 5.80 -3.39 -9.49
C GLU A 55 5.48 -4.38 -8.36
N ARG A 56 6.34 -5.38 -8.16
CA ARG A 56 6.19 -6.35 -7.07
C ARG A 56 6.40 -5.64 -5.74
N VAL A 57 5.31 -5.33 -5.05
CA VAL A 57 5.34 -4.86 -3.67
C VAL A 57 5.14 -6.06 -2.75
N LYS A 58 6.04 -6.26 -1.79
CA LYS A 58 5.86 -7.29 -0.77
C LYS A 58 4.88 -6.81 0.28
N ARG A 59 4.08 -7.74 0.83
CA ARG A 59 3.16 -7.45 1.95
C ARG A 59 3.87 -6.76 3.10
N GLU A 60 5.06 -7.26 3.49
CA GLU A 60 5.80 -6.69 4.62
C GLU A 60 6.22 -5.24 4.37
N ASP A 61 6.62 -4.93 3.14
CA ASP A 61 7.04 -3.58 2.76
C ASP A 61 5.85 -2.61 2.73
N PHE A 62 4.70 -3.07 2.20
CA PHE A 62 3.45 -2.30 2.20
C PHE A 62 3.01 -1.98 3.64
N GLU A 63 2.89 -3.00 4.49
CA GLU A 63 2.41 -2.85 5.86
C GLU A 63 3.36 -2.02 6.72
N ALA A 64 4.68 -2.27 6.61
CA ALA A 64 5.68 -1.48 7.32
C ALA A 64 5.63 -0.01 6.93
N ARG A 65 5.47 0.29 5.63
CA ARG A 65 5.40 1.67 5.16
C ARG A 65 4.09 2.35 5.53
N LYS A 66 2.95 1.64 5.45
CA LYS A 66 1.65 2.12 5.91
C LYS A 66 1.68 2.49 7.40
N ALA A 67 2.25 1.62 8.23
CA ALA A 67 2.43 1.88 9.66
C ALA A 67 3.33 3.09 9.92
N ALA A 68 4.46 3.22 9.21
CA ALA A 68 5.37 4.35 9.36
C ALA A 68 4.68 5.70 9.03
N ILE A 69 3.85 5.73 7.98
CA ILE A 69 3.08 6.93 7.61
C ILE A 69 2.06 7.29 8.68
N GLU A 70 1.30 6.31 9.20
CA GLU A 70 0.29 6.61 10.22
C GLU A 70 0.92 7.05 11.54
N ILE A 71 2.04 6.45 11.95
CA ILE A 71 2.81 6.91 13.12
C ILE A 71 3.27 8.36 12.92
N SER A 72 3.83 8.70 11.76
CA SER A 72 4.30 10.06 11.45
C SER A 72 3.15 11.05 11.53
N ARG A 73 2.00 10.72 10.94
CA ARG A 73 0.78 11.53 10.96
C ARG A 73 0.23 11.74 12.37
N LEU A 74 0.25 10.71 13.22
CA LEU A 74 -0.15 10.82 14.61
C LEU A 74 0.81 11.72 15.40
N ALA A 75 2.12 11.60 15.17
CA ALA A 75 3.13 12.45 15.80
C ALA A 75 2.95 13.92 15.41
N GLU A 76 2.73 14.22 14.12
CA GLU A 76 2.47 15.58 13.62
C GLU A 76 1.24 16.19 14.30
N ARG A 77 0.16 15.43 14.42
CA ARG A 77 -1.08 15.88 15.10
C ARG A 77 -0.85 16.13 16.59
N ALA A 78 -0.07 15.28 17.26
CA ALA A 78 0.27 15.48 18.66
C ALA A 78 1.11 16.75 18.87
N GLN A 79 2.10 16.97 18.00
CA GLN A 79 2.95 18.16 18.03
C GLN A 79 2.13 19.44 17.77
N GLN A 80 1.22 19.44 16.78
CA GLN A 80 0.33 20.57 16.50
C GLN A 80 -0.55 20.90 17.70
N LYS A 81 -1.16 19.89 18.34
CA LYS A 81 -1.96 20.08 19.55
C LYS A 81 -1.13 20.67 20.69
N PHE A 82 0.05 20.14 20.95
CA PHE A 82 0.93 20.65 22.00
C PHE A 82 1.36 22.10 21.73
N SER A 83 1.74 22.42 20.49
CA SER A 83 2.09 23.78 20.09
C SER A 83 0.92 24.75 20.26
N SER A 84 -0.31 24.33 19.94
CA SER A 84 -1.51 25.17 20.10
C SER A 84 -1.85 25.45 21.57
N LEU A 85 -1.56 24.50 22.46
CA LEU A 85 -1.82 24.65 23.91
C LEU A 85 -0.81 25.57 24.60
N LEU A 86 0.42 25.64 24.10
CA LEU A 86 1.47 26.52 24.65
C LEU A 86 1.32 27.99 24.19
N GLN A 87 0.45 28.27 23.22
CA GLN A 87 0.21 29.62 22.68
C GLN A 87 -1.00 30.33 23.35
N LEU A 88 -1.60 29.71 24.38
CA LEU A 88 -2.69 30.23 25.21
C LEU A 88 -2.15 30.62 26.60
#